data_AF-A0A946TGL9-F1
#
_entry.id   AF-A0A946TGL9-F1
#
_cell.length_a   1.000
_cell.length_b   1.000
_cell.length_c   1.000
_cell.angle_alpha   90.00
_cell.angle_beta   90.00
_cell.angle_gamma   90.00
#
_symmetry.space_group_name_H-M   'P 1'
#
loop_
_entity.id
_entity.type
_entity.pdbx_description
1 polymer ?
#
loop_
_entity_poly.entity_id
_entity_poly.type
_entity_poly.pdbx_seq_one_letter_code
_entity_poly.pdbx_strand_id
1 'polypeptide(L)'
;MSDLVTRIKHSNQNNKPHLDITHINTDYRLIVCCDLTDYPFVIDKDLAKVINAFTTHTESKHEKSRAVFDWMLRNITYDYERKDEKKTGFPYIYRNSIEVLRDKTGVCGEMAFLYITIARCLGIDSYYTEVSKDHKGDRVDHACATVLTEVGEFLVDPAYERFNVKHRRYQVLSDSVLFEEYRKIRYRW
;
A
#
# COMPACT_ATOMS: atom_id res chain seq x y z
N MET A 1 4.26 31.88 -28.50
CA MET A 1 4.77 30.52 -28.74
C MET A 1 6.28 30.55 -28.62
N SER A 2 6.78 30.47 -27.38
CA SER A 2 8.21 30.42 -27.08
C SER A 2 8.48 29.35 -26.02
N ASP A 3 9.48 28.54 -26.33
CA ASP A 3 10.10 27.50 -25.54
C ASP A 3 10.13 27.74 -24.03
N LEU A 4 9.64 26.73 -23.29
CA LEU A 4 9.86 26.56 -21.86
C LEU A 4 10.58 25.24 -21.60
N VAL A 5 11.63 24.99 -22.37
CA VAL A 5 12.70 24.05 -22.01
C VAL A 5 13.82 24.88 -21.40
N THR A 6 13.80 25.06 -20.08
CA THR A 6 14.89 25.73 -19.36
C THR A 6 15.48 24.83 -18.28
N ARG A 7 16.64 24.27 -18.63
CA ARG A 7 17.88 24.09 -17.83
C ARG A 7 17.74 23.50 -16.42
N ILE A 8 18.06 22.21 -16.30
CA ILE A 8 18.61 21.66 -15.05
C ILE A 8 20.13 21.61 -15.17
N LYS A 9 20.79 22.37 -14.29
CA LYS A 9 22.24 22.47 -14.14
C LYS A 9 22.82 21.14 -13.65
N HIS A 10 24.00 20.80 -14.18
CA HIS A 10 24.84 19.71 -13.72
C HIS A 10 25.09 19.78 -12.20
N SER A 11 24.56 18.77 -11.48
CA SER A 11 25.04 18.40 -10.15
C SER A 11 25.18 16.88 -10.12
N ASN A 12 26.39 16.39 -9.85
CA ASN A 12 26.82 14.98 -9.69
C ASN A 12 25.66 13.96 -9.54
N GLN A 13 25.43 13.18 -10.60
CA GLN A 13 24.30 12.25 -10.76
C GLN A 13 24.54 10.82 -10.25
N ASN A 14 25.69 10.49 -9.65
CA ASN A 14 26.05 9.08 -9.42
C ASN A 14 25.53 8.46 -8.10
N ASN A 15 24.50 9.02 -7.44
CA ASN A 15 23.92 8.37 -6.25
C ASN A 15 22.50 8.83 -5.89
N LYS A 16 21.71 9.33 -6.86
CA LYS A 16 20.28 9.57 -6.59
C LYS A 16 19.53 8.25 -6.78
N PRO A 17 18.72 7.80 -5.80
CA PRO A 17 17.83 6.66 -6.03
C PRO A 17 16.92 7.01 -7.22
N HIS A 18 17.12 6.30 -8.32
CA HIS A 18 16.26 6.39 -9.49
C HIS A 18 15.12 5.39 -9.29
N LEU A 19 13.89 5.89 -9.17
CA LEU A 19 12.72 5.03 -9.19
C LEU A 19 12.51 4.59 -10.64
N ASP A 20 12.67 3.30 -10.93
CA ASP A 20 12.30 2.76 -12.23
C ASP A 20 10.77 2.73 -12.34
N ILE A 21 10.24 3.62 -13.18
CA ILE A 21 8.80 3.78 -13.39
C ILE A 21 8.31 3.10 -14.68
N THR A 22 9.18 2.41 -15.42
CA THR A 22 8.85 1.80 -16.72
C THR A 22 7.78 0.71 -16.63
N HIS A 23 7.57 0.17 -15.43
CA HIS A 23 6.60 -0.89 -15.15
C HIS A 23 5.34 -0.40 -14.43
N ILE A 24 5.19 0.91 -14.19
CA ILE A 24 4.00 1.46 -13.54
C ILE A 24 2.87 1.54 -14.57
N ASN A 25 1.78 0.81 -14.32
CA ASN A 25 0.56 0.87 -15.12
C ASN A 25 -0.04 2.29 -15.04
N THR A 26 -0.35 2.87 -16.20
CA THR A 26 -0.85 4.25 -16.36
C THR A 26 -2.23 4.49 -15.78
N ASP A 27 -2.98 3.41 -15.49
CA ASP A 27 -4.29 3.50 -14.84
C ASP A 27 -4.18 3.83 -13.34
N TYR A 28 -2.98 3.68 -12.74
CA TYR A 28 -2.74 4.08 -11.36
C TYR A 28 -2.46 5.58 -11.24
N ARG A 29 -3.09 6.20 -10.23
CA ARG A 29 -2.68 7.52 -9.74
C ARG A 29 -1.72 7.34 -8.58
N LEU A 30 -0.43 7.31 -8.88
CA LEU A 30 0.63 7.32 -7.89
C LEU A 30 1.10 8.76 -7.66
N ILE A 31 0.97 9.27 -6.44
CA ILE A 31 1.42 10.61 -6.11
C ILE A 31 2.77 10.52 -5.39
N VAL A 32 3.83 10.94 -6.08
CA VAL A 32 5.16 11.13 -5.50
C VAL A 32 5.23 12.57 -5.01
N CYS A 33 5.01 12.80 -3.72
CA CYS A 33 5.09 14.13 -3.13
C CYS A 33 5.61 14.05 -1.71
N CYS A 34 6.43 15.03 -1.33
CA CYS A 34 7.04 15.13 0.00
C CYS A 34 6.01 15.46 1.10
N ASP A 35 4.88 16.08 0.74
CA ASP A 35 4.04 16.86 1.66
C ASP A 35 2.54 16.50 1.62
N LEU A 36 2.14 15.40 0.97
CA LEU A 36 0.74 14.97 0.91
C LEU A 36 0.46 13.85 1.91
N THR A 37 -0.15 14.21 3.04
CA THR A 37 -0.60 13.26 4.07
C THR A 37 -2.00 12.70 3.83
N ASP A 38 -2.72 13.27 2.86
CA ASP A 38 -4.16 13.12 2.68
C ASP A 38 -4.52 11.95 1.75
N TYR A 39 -3.54 11.15 1.34
CA TYR A 39 -3.71 10.00 0.46
C TYR A 39 -3.34 8.70 1.17
N PRO A 40 -4.00 7.57 0.89
CA PRO A 40 -3.66 6.29 1.49
C PRO A 40 -2.34 5.71 0.93
N PHE A 41 -2.06 5.97 -0.35
CA PHE A 41 -0.91 5.44 -1.09
C PHE A 41 0.17 6.50 -1.30
N VAL A 42 1.03 6.66 -0.31
CA VAL A 42 2.13 7.64 -0.32
C VAL A 42 3.48 6.93 -0.45
N ILE A 43 4.41 7.53 -1.20
CA ILE A 43 5.78 7.06 -1.33
C ILE A 43 6.73 8.18 -0.93
N ASP A 44 7.68 7.84 -0.07
CA ASP A 44 8.83 8.69 0.24
C ASP A 44 10.15 7.96 -0.06
N LYS A 45 11.26 8.62 0.25
CA LYS A 45 12.60 8.08 0.06
C LYS A 45 12.87 6.77 0.81
N ASP A 46 12.20 6.53 1.94
CA ASP A 46 12.43 5.35 2.77
C ASP A 46 11.61 4.17 2.27
N LEU A 47 10.37 4.41 1.82
CA LEU A 47 9.60 3.39 1.11
C LEU A 47 10.25 3.03 -0.23
N ALA A 48 10.84 3.99 -0.95
CA ALA A 48 11.58 3.72 -2.19
C ALA A 48 12.78 2.78 -1.96
N LYS A 49 13.50 2.90 -0.82
CA LYS A 49 14.58 1.96 -0.46
C LYS A 49 14.05 0.54 -0.26
N VAL A 50 12.90 0.40 0.41
CA VAL A 50 12.23 -0.89 0.59
C VAL A 50 11.83 -1.48 -0.75
N ILE A 51 11.20 -0.70 -1.63
CA ILE A 51 10.80 -1.12 -2.97
C ILE A 51 12.00 -1.62 -3.78
N ASN A 52 13.12 -0.88 -3.78
CA ASN A 52 14.33 -1.24 -4.50
C ASN A 52 14.95 -2.58 -4.05
N ALA A 53 14.67 -3.05 -2.83
CA ALA A 53 15.13 -4.36 -2.39
C ALA A 53 14.42 -5.52 -3.13
N PHE A 54 13.26 -5.27 -3.73
CA PHE A 54 12.48 -6.26 -4.48
C PHE A 54 12.68 -6.19 -6.00
N THR A 55 13.34 -5.14 -6.51
CA THR A 55 13.52 -4.94 -7.95
C THR A 55 14.64 -5.79 -8.55
N THR A 56 15.56 -6.31 -7.73
CA THR A 56 16.81 -6.87 -8.25
C THR A 56 16.82 -8.38 -8.51
N HIS A 57 15.80 -9.15 -8.10
CA HIS A 57 15.91 -10.64 -8.08
C HIS A 57 14.62 -11.45 -8.34
N THR A 58 13.61 -10.95 -9.07
CA THR A 58 12.35 -11.70 -9.26
C THR A 58 11.79 -11.62 -10.68
N GLU A 59 11.44 -12.78 -11.23
CA GLU A 59 11.07 -12.94 -12.65
C GLU A 59 9.55 -12.76 -12.89
N SER A 60 8.70 -12.88 -11.85
CA SER A 60 7.23 -12.86 -11.99
C SER A 60 6.48 -11.93 -11.02
N LYS A 61 5.25 -11.48 -11.35
CA LYS A 61 4.44 -10.65 -10.43
C LYS A 61 4.03 -11.45 -9.20
N HIS A 62 3.76 -12.75 -9.36
CA HIS A 62 3.42 -13.63 -8.24
C HIS A 62 4.55 -13.72 -7.21
N GLU A 63 5.79 -13.98 -7.63
CA GLU A 63 6.94 -14.03 -6.72
C GLU A 63 7.18 -12.70 -6.02
N LYS A 64 7.10 -11.58 -6.75
CA LYS A 64 7.19 -10.24 -6.17
C LYS A 64 6.10 -10.02 -5.12
N SER A 65 4.86 -10.36 -5.44
CA SER A 65 3.73 -10.20 -4.52
C SER A 65 3.91 -11.01 -3.24
N ARG A 66 4.48 -12.21 -3.34
CA ARG A 66 4.78 -13.08 -2.20
C ARG A 66 5.96 -12.56 -1.38
N ALA A 67 7.03 -12.09 -2.03
CA ALA A 67 8.20 -11.54 -1.35
C ALA A 67 7.84 -10.29 -0.53
N VAL A 68 6.98 -9.41 -1.07
CA VAL A 68 6.45 -8.25 -0.34
C VAL A 68 5.61 -8.69 0.86
N PHE A 69 4.76 -9.70 0.69
CA PHE A 69 3.95 -10.25 1.79
C PHE A 69 4.84 -10.81 2.90
N ASP A 70 5.82 -11.63 2.57
CA ASP A 70 6.74 -12.21 3.55
C ASP A 70 7.57 -11.11 4.25
N TRP A 71 7.91 -10.02 3.56
CA TRP A 71 8.55 -8.86 4.18
C TRP A 71 7.61 -8.13 5.15
N MET A 72 6.34 -7.93 4.79
CA MET A 72 5.35 -7.32 5.68
C MET A 72 5.26 -8.10 6.99
N LEU A 73 5.16 -9.43 6.94
CA LEU A 73 5.08 -10.28 8.15
C LEU A 73 6.30 -10.16 9.08
N ARG A 74 7.48 -9.87 8.52
CA ARG A 74 8.71 -9.70 9.31
C ARG A 74 8.90 -8.30 9.86
N ASN A 75 8.23 -7.29 9.29
CA ASN A 75 8.55 -5.89 9.53
C ASN A 75 7.39 -5.07 10.09
N ILE A 76 6.15 -5.54 9.93
CA ILE A 76 4.95 -4.80 10.30
C ILE A 76 4.11 -5.67 11.23
N THR A 77 3.84 -5.17 12.42
CA THR A 77 3.01 -5.84 13.42
C THR A 77 1.55 -5.37 13.33
N TYR A 78 0.60 -6.26 13.56
CA TYR A 78 -0.81 -5.87 13.64
C TYR A 78 -1.11 -5.14 14.94
N ASP A 79 -1.75 -3.98 14.86
CA ASP A 79 -2.11 -3.14 16.00
C ASP A 79 -3.50 -3.50 16.57
N TYR A 80 -3.54 -4.35 17.59
CA TYR A 80 -4.80 -4.76 18.24
C TYR A 80 -5.39 -3.68 19.15
N GLU A 81 -4.59 -2.75 19.65
CA GLU A 81 -4.98 -1.84 20.73
C GLU A 81 -5.49 -0.50 20.22
N ARG A 82 -5.04 -0.08 19.04
CA ARG A 82 -5.29 1.27 18.51
C ARG A 82 -6.73 1.54 18.07
N LYS A 83 -7.56 0.51 17.85
CA LYS A 83 -9.00 0.71 17.55
C LYS A 83 -9.79 1.24 18.75
N ASP A 84 -9.23 1.28 19.96
CA ASP A 84 -9.92 1.70 21.17
C ASP A 84 -9.51 3.12 21.61
N GLU A 85 -10.24 4.13 21.13
CA GLU A 85 -10.00 5.54 21.48
C GLU A 85 -10.06 5.82 22.97
N LYS A 86 -10.85 5.03 23.71
CA LYS A 86 -10.96 5.17 25.17
C LYS A 86 -9.66 4.78 25.88
N LYS A 87 -8.86 3.92 25.26
CA LYS A 87 -7.54 3.52 25.78
C LYS A 87 -6.44 4.50 25.37
N THR A 88 -6.51 5.07 24.17
CA THR A 88 -5.45 5.96 23.66
C THR A 88 -5.61 7.41 24.11
N GLY A 89 -6.84 7.86 24.43
CA GLY A 89 -7.12 9.24 24.82
C GLY A 89 -7.04 10.26 23.67
N PHE A 90 -6.80 9.79 22.43
CA PHE A 90 -6.70 10.60 21.23
C PHE A 90 -7.61 10.02 20.13
N PRO A 91 -8.19 10.88 19.26
CA PRO A 91 -8.96 10.41 18.13
C PRO A 91 -8.09 9.53 17.22
N TYR A 92 -8.65 8.40 16.81
CA TYR A 92 -8.00 7.47 15.91
C TYR A 92 -7.88 8.09 14.52
N ILE A 93 -6.64 8.41 14.14
CA ILE A 93 -6.27 8.88 12.81
C ILE A 93 -5.81 7.67 11.99
N TYR A 94 -6.53 7.40 10.91
CA TYR A 94 -6.21 6.33 9.96
C TYR A 94 -4.95 6.65 9.17
N ARG A 95 -3.97 5.76 9.22
CA ARG A 95 -2.64 5.99 8.64
C ARG A 95 -2.54 5.62 7.17
N ASN A 96 -1.69 6.33 6.44
CA ASN A 96 -1.24 5.97 5.09
C ASN A 96 -0.04 5.03 5.10
N SER A 97 0.40 4.61 3.91
CA SER A 97 1.51 3.67 3.75
C SER A 97 2.83 4.11 4.39
N ILE A 98 3.23 5.38 4.31
CA ILE A 98 4.52 5.82 4.90
C ILE A 98 4.46 5.89 6.43
N GLU A 99 3.30 6.22 6.99
CA GLU A 99 3.09 6.22 8.44
C GLU A 99 3.20 4.79 9.00
N VAL A 100 2.55 3.81 8.34
CA VAL A 100 2.67 2.38 8.70
C VAL A 100 4.12 1.89 8.57
N LEU A 101 4.82 2.28 7.50
CA LEU A 101 6.22 1.90 7.30
C LEU A 101 7.12 2.40 8.44
N ARG A 102 6.92 3.64 8.89
CA ARG A 102 7.73 4.29 9.94
C ARG A 102 7.41 3.72 11.31
N ASP A 103 6.12 3.57 11.62
CA ASP A 103 5.65 3.09 12.91
C ASP A 103 5.83 1.58 13.09
N LYS A 104 6.05 0.82 12.00
CA LYS A 104 6.17 -0.64 11.99
C LYS A 104 4.95 -1.37 12.55
N THR A 105 3.81 -0.69 12.59
CA THR A 105 2.55 -1.24 13.08
C THR A 105 1.37 -0.64 12.33
N GLY A 106 0.29 -1.39 12.18
CA GLY A 106 -0.89 -1.02 11.40
C GLY A 106 -2.12 -1.86 11.74
N VAL A 107 -3.32 -1.32 11.55
CA VAL A 107 -4.53 -2.15 11.47
C VAL A 107 -4.73 -2.68 10.03
N CYS A 108 -5.72 -3.55 9.82
CA CYS A 108 -5.96 -4.26 8.56
C CYS A 108 -5.87 -3.40 7.29
N GLY A 109 -6.67 -2.34 7.17
CA GLY A 109 -6.64 -1.49 5.97
C GLY A 109 -5.39 -0.61 5.85
N GLU A 110 -4.80 -0.18 6.97
CA GLU A 110 -3.51 0.53 6.96
C GLU A 110 -2.37 -0.37 6.43
N MET A 111 -2.33 -1.63 6.87
CA MET A 111 -1.39 -2.63 6.36
C MET A 111 -1.65 -2.95 4.88
N ALA A 112 -2.93 -2.99 4.48
CA ALA A 112 -3.30 -3.15 3.07
C ALA A 112 -2.78 -1.98 2.22
N PHE A 113 -2.86 -0.72 2.71
CA PHE A 113 -2.30 0.43 2.00
C PHE A 113 -0.80 0.30 1.76
N LEU A 114 -0.03 -0.07 2.78
CA LEU A 114 1.41 -0.28 2.62
C LEU A 114 1.72 -1.38 1.61
N TYR A 115 1.03 -2.52 1.71
CA TYR A 115 1.22 -3.63 0.77
C TYR A 115 0.91 -3.21 -0.68
N ILE A 116 -0.26 -2.59 -0.90
CA ILE A 116 -0.73 -2.14 -2.23
C ILE A 116 0.24 -1.12 -2.82
N THR A 117 0.71 -0.16 -2.01
CA THR A 117 1.66 0.85 -2.47
C THR A 117 2.95 0.20 -2.97
N ILE A 118 3.52 -0.76 -2.23
CA ILE A 118 4.73 -1.48 -2.65
C ILE A 118 4.44 -2.30 -3.92
N ALA A 119 3.35 -3.07 -3.93
CA ALA A 119 2.98 -3.92 -5.06
C ALA A 119 2.83 -3.13 -6.37
N ARG A 120 2.13 -1.99 -6.32
CA ARG A 120 1.95 -1.09 -7.49
C ARG A 120 3.27 -0.52 -7.99
N CYS A 121 4.20 -0.18 -7.09
CA CYS A 121 5.53 0.28 -7.49
C CYS A 121 6.36 -0.80 -8.19
N LEU A 122 6.04 -2.07 -7.96
CA LEU A 122 6.67 -3.21 -8.61
C LEU A 122 5.94 -3.63 -9.90
N GLY A 123 4.98 -2.83 -10.38
CA GLY A 123 4.19 -3.12 -11.58
C GLY A 123 3.14 -4.22 -11.39
N ILE A 124 2.78 -4.53 -10.14
CA ILE A 124 1.74 -5.50 -9.82
C ILE A 124 0.42 -4.77 -9.72
N ASP A 125 -0.58 -5.28 -10.42
CA ASP A 125 -1.91 -4.70 -10.34
C ASP A 125 -2.53 -5.05 -9.00
N SER A 126 -2.82 -4.04 -8.17
CA SER A 126 -3.26 -4.27 -6.80
C SER A 126 -4.30 -3.26 -6.35
N TYR A 127 -5.28 -3.72 -5.57
CA TYR A 127 -6.46 -2.95 -5.19
C TYR A 127 -6.84 -3.19 -3.73
N TYR A 128 -7.44 -2.18 -3.11
CA TYR A 128 -7.98 -2.31 -1.76
C TYR A 128 -9.24 -3.16 -1.77
N THR A 129 -9.37 -4.05 -0.80
CA THR A 129 -10.47 -5.00 -0.72
C THR A 129 -11.10 -4.98 0.65
N GLU A 130 -12.37 -4.57 0.71
CA GLU A 130 -13.19 -4.65 1.92
C GLU A 130 -13.74 -6.07 2.09
N VAL A 131 -13.64 -6.59 3.30
CA VAL A 131 -14.06 -7.94 3.65
C VAL A 131 -15.16 -7.83 4.69
N SER A 132 -16.34 -8.35 4.34
CA SER A 132 -17.51 -8.34 5.23
C SER A 132 -17.90 -9.74 5.72
N LYS A 133 -17.25 -10.78 5.19
CA LYS A 133 -17.29 -12.15 5.72
C LYS A 133 -15.96 -12.84 5.46
N ASP A 134 -15.28 -13.25 6.53
CA ASP A 134 -13.93 -13.78 6.45
C ASP A 134 -13.89 -15.22 5.87
N HIS A 135 -12.72 -15.86 5.90
CA HIS A 135 -12.55 -17.22 5.38
C HIS A 135 -13.23 -18.29 6.27
N LYS A 136 -13.36 -18.03 7.58
CA LYS A 136 -14.06 -18.90 8.54
C LYS A 136 -15.58 -18.77 8.43
N GLY A 137 -16.05 -17.66 7.88
CA GLY A 137 -17.47 -17.35 7.71
C GLY A 137 -17.99 -16.36 8.75
N ASP A 138 -17.12 -15.73 9.52
CA ASP A 138 -17.46 -14.74 10.52
C ASP A 138 -17.71 -13.39 9.86
N ARG A 139 -18.67 -12.62 10.40
CA ARG A 139 -18.89 -11.23 9.97
C ARG A 139 -17.80 -10.36 10.57
N VAL A 140 -17.12 -9.60 9.72
CA VAL A 140 -15.97 -8.77 10.09
C VAL A 140 -16.06 -7.40 9.42
N ASP A 141 -15.43 -6.41 10.03
CA ASP A 141 -15.05 -5.15 9.40
C ASP A 141 -13.53 -5.18 9.20
N HIS A 142 -13.13 -5.64 8.01
CA HIS A 142 -11.76 -6.02 7.69
C HIS A 142 -11.39 -5.59 6.28
N ALA A 143 -10.09 -5.45 6.03
CA ALA A 143 -9.59 -5.14 4.71
C ALA A 143 -8.28 -5.86 4.41
N CYS A 144 -8.08 -6.15 3.13
CA CYS A 144 -6.89 -6.78 2.59
C CYS A 144 -6.57 -6.19 1.20
N ALA A 145 -5.59 -6.77 0.51
CA ALA A 145 -5.23 -6.40 -0.85
C ALA A 145 -5.69 -7.48 -1.84
N THR A 146 -6.28 -7.08 -2.96
CA THR A 146 -6.35 -7.92 -4.15
C THR A 146 -5.10 -7.67 -4.99
N VAL A 147 -4.50 -8.72 -5.55
CA VAL A 147 -3.42 -8.62 -6.55
C VAL A 147 -3.75 -9.44 -7.78
N LEU A 148 -3.47 -8.90 -8.96
CA LEU A 148 -3.52 -9.61 -10.23
C LEU A 148 -2.10 -9.91 -10.70
N THR A 149 -1.86 -11.18 -10.96
CA THR A 149 -0.57 -11.70 -11.40
C THR A 149 -0.76 -12.51 -12.69
N GLU A 150 0.32 -12.91 -13.33
CA GLU A 150 0.29 -13.81 -14.48
C GLU A 150 -0.39 -15.17 -14.19
N VAL A 151 -0.44 -15.61 -12.93
CA VAL A 151 -1.09 -16.88 -12.53
C VAL A 151 -2.50 -16.71 -11.96
N GLY A 152 -3.01 -15.48 -11.90
CA GLY A 152 -4.39 -15.17 -11.51
C GLY A 152 -4.54 -14.11 -10.42
N GLU A 153 -5.76 -14.05 -9.87
CA GLU A 153 -6.17 -13.13 -8.79
C GLU A 153 -5.94 -13.77 -7.41
N PHE A 154 -5.35 -13.00 -6.50
CA PHE A 154 -5.07 -13.42 -5.12
C PHE A 154 -5.53 -12.35 -4.13
N LEU A 155 -6.11 -12.78 -3.01
CA LEU A 155 -6.28 -11.94 -1.83
C LEU A 155 -5.06 -12.11 -0.92
N VAL A 156 -4.38 -11.00 -0.63
CA VAL A 156 -3.20 -10.95 0.23
C VAL A 156 -3.57 -10.18 1.48
N ASP A 157 -3.51 -10.88 2.62
CA ASP A 157 -3.97 -10.36 3.90
C ASP A 157 -2.84 -10.42 4.93
N PRO A 158 -2.04 -9.34 5.04
CA PRO A 158 -0.99 -9.24 6.06
C PRO A 158 -1.54 -9.29 7.49
N ALA A 159 -2.76 -8.82 7.72
CA ALA A 159 -3.36 -8.77 9.06
C ALA A 159 -3.80 -10.15 9.55
N TYR A 160 -4.20 -11.05 8.65
CA TYR A 160 -4.49 -12.45 8.98
C TYR A 160 -3.30 -13.38 8.73
N GLU A 161 -2.15 -12.84 8.34
CA GLU A 161 -0.94 -13.58 7.98
C GLU A 161 -1.21 -14.64 6.90
N ARG A 162 -2.04 -14.31 5.91
CA ARG A 162 -2.42 -15.24 4.83
C ARG A 162 -2.20 -14.66 3.44
N PHE A 163 -1.42 -15.40 2.65
CA PHE A 163 -1.31 -15.20 1.21
C PHE A 163 -2.33 -16.07 0.48
N ASN A 164 -3.04 -15.51 -0.50
CA ASN A 164 -4.14 -16.17 -1.22
C ASN A 164 -5.33 -16.58 -0.34
N VAL A 165 -5.70 -15.76 0.64
CA VAL A 165 -6.83 -16.07 1.53
C VAL A 165 -8.14 -16.18 0.74
N LYS A 166 -9.03 -17.08 1.16
CA LYS A 166 -10.33 -17.30 0.52
C LYS A 166 -11.46 -16.74 1.38
N HIS A 167 -11.52 -15.41 1.47
CA HIS A 167 -12.64 -14.74 2.14
C HIS A 167 -13.96 -15.06 1.44
N ARG A 168 -15.04 -15.22 2.21
CA ARG A 168 -16.33 -15.66 1.68
C ARG A 168 -17.16 -14.53 1.09
N ARG A 169 -16.95 -13.29 1.55
CA ARG A 169 -17.63 -12.10 1.01
C ARG A 169 -16.73 -10.88 1.13
N TYR A 170 -16.39 -10.31 -0.01
CA TYR A 170 -15.53 -9.15 -0.13
C TYR A 170 -15.92 -8.31 -1.34
N GLN A 171 -15.46 -7.06 -1.37
CA GLN A 171 -15.62 -6.13 -2.47
C GLN A 171 -14.28 -5.45 -2.74
N VAL A 172 -13.84 -5.49 -3.99
CA VAL A 172 -12.68 -4.73 -4.45
C VAL A 172 -13.13 -3.29 -4.72
N LEU A 173 -12.46 -2.33 -4.12
CA LEU A 173 -12.77 -0.91 -4.29
C LEU A 173 -11.87 -0.27 -5.36
N SER A 174 -12.45 0.62 -6.15
CA SER A 174 -11.69 1.54 -7.00
C SER A 174 -10.98 2.60 -6.13
N ASP A 175 -9.86 3.13 -6.60
CA ASP A 175 -9.09 4.16 -5.91
C ASP A 175 -9.90 5.43 -5.61
N SER A 176 -10.83 5.82 -6.47
CA SER A 176 -11.69 7.00 -6.24
C SER A 176 -12.58 6.83 -5.02
N VAL A 177 -13.33 5.72 -4.98
CA VAL A 177 -14.17 5.36 -3.83
C VAL A 177 -13.33 5.25 -2.57
N LEU A 178 -12.19 4.55 -2.62
CA LEU A 178 -11.30 4.41 -1.48
C LEU A 178 -10.80 5.76 -0.97
N PHE A 179 -10.43 6.67 -1.87
CA PHE A 179 -9.92 7.98 -1.50
C PHE A 179 -10.98 8.82 -0.77
N GLU A 180 -12.23 8.77 -1.22
CA GLU A 180 -13.34 9.42 -0.53
C GLU A 180 -13.55 8.85 0.88
N GLU A 181 -13.55 7.51 1.02
CA GLU A 181 -13.69 6.86 2.33
C GLU A 181 -12.50 7.15 3.26
N TYR A 182 -11.27 7.07 2.75
CA TYR A 182 -10.06 7.38 3.52
C TYR A 182 -10.10 8.81 4.08
N ARG A 183 -10.51 9.79 3.27
CA ARG A 183 -10.63 11.18 3.73
C ARG A 183 -11.69 11.35 4.82
N LYS A 184 -12.83 10.67 4.72
CA LYS A 184 -13.87 10.69 5.76
C LYS A 184 -13.32 10.15 7.08
N ILE A 185 -12.65 9.00 7.04
CA ILE A 185 -12.10 8.35 8.25
C ILE A 185 -10.96 9.18 8.84
N ARG A 186 -10.03 9.68 8.00
CA ARG A 186 -8.85 10.42 8.46
C ARG A 186 -9.19 11.77 9.08
N TYR A 187 -10.14 12.50 8.51
CA TYR A 187 -10.45 13.88 8.94
C TYR A 187 -11.67 13.98 9.86
N ARG A 188 -12.44 12.91 10.05
CA ARG A 188 -13.65 12.89 10.91
C ARG A 188 -14.48 14.17 10.76
N TRP A 189 -15.04 14.36 9.57
CA TRP A 189 -16.06 15.39 9.33
C TRP A 189 -17.38 15.02 10.01
#